data_AF-A0A7G1ICM2-F1
#
_entry.id   AF-A0A7G1ICM2-F1
#
_cell.length_a   1.000
_cell.length_b   1.000
_cell.length_c   1.000
_cell.angle_alpha   90.00
_cell.angle_beta   90.00
_cell.angle_gamma   90.00
#
_symmetry.space_group_name_H-M   'P 1'
#
loop_
_entity.id
_entity.type
_entity.pdbx_description
1 polymer ?
#
loop_
_entity_poly.entity_id
_entity_poly.type
_entity_poly.pdbx_seq_one_letter_code
_entity_poly.pdbx_strand_id
1 'polypeptide(L)'
;MAALAGTTQHARRHAAAGVDLIVAQGTEAGGHTGEVATMVLVPEIVDAVDPLPVLAAGGIARGRQIAAALALGAEGVWCGSVWLTTEEAETPAVVKEKFLAASSTDTVRSRSMTGKPARMLRTAWTDEWARPENPDPSVCRCRRR
;
A
#
# COMPACT_ATOMS: atom_id res chain seq x y z
N MET A 1 9.22 -7.53 -15.62
CA MET A 1 9.29 -6.35 -14.73
C MET A 1 7.87 -5.94 -14.36
N ALA A 2 7.59 -5.81 -13.06
CA ALA A 2 6.30 -5.35 -12.53
C ALA A 2 6.44 -3.93 -11.94
N ALA A 3 5.36 -3.15 -11.95
CA ALA A 3 5.34 -1.83 -11.32
C ALA A 3 4.08 -1.60 -10.46
N LEU A 4 4.27 -0.95 -9.31
CA LEU A 4 3.20 -0.57 -8.37
C LEU A 4 2.54 0.74 -8.80
N ALA A 5 1.20 0.73 -8.86
CA ALA A 5 0.41 1.91 -9.19
C ALA A 5 -0.69 2.13 -8.14
N GLY A 6 -0.66 3.31 -7.50
CA GLY A 6 -1.73 3.79 -6.61
C GLY A 6 -2.75 4.71 -7.31
N THR A 7 -2.58 4.95 -8.61
CA THR A 7 -3.49 5.76 -9.45
C THR A 7 -3.48 5.23 -10.88
N THR A 8 -4.57 5.46 -11.61
CA THR A 8 -4.72 5.11 -13.03
C THR A 8 -3.70 5.85 -13.91
N GLN A 9 -3.31 7.07 -13.54
CA GLN A 9 -2.28 7.82 -14.26
C GLN A 9 -0.90 7.14 -14.16
N HIS A 10 -0.52 6.64 -12.98
CA HIS A 10 0.73 5.91 -12.81
C HIS A 10 0.70 4.60 -13.61
N ALA A 11 -0.42 3.86 -13.56
CA ALA A 11 -0.58 2.61 -14.31
C ALA A 11 -0.37 2.81 -15.83
N ARG A 12 -1.02 3.82 -16.43
CA ARG A 12 -0.84 4.15 -17.86
C ARG A 12 0.61 4.51 -18.21
N ARG A 13 1.31 5.23 -17.33
CA ARG A 13 2.73 5.57 -17.53
C ARG A 13 3.62 4.33 -17.44
N HIS A 14 3.34 3.41 -16.52
CA HIS A 14 4.07 2.15 -16.41
C HIS A 14 3.82 1.25 -17.62
N ALA A 15 2.57 1.15 -18.10
CA ALA A 15 2.24 0.43 -19.32
C ALA A 15 2.97 1.01 -20.54
N ALA A 16 2.98 2.34 -20.70
CA ALA A 16 3.74 3.01 -21.76
C ALA A 16 5.26 2.80 -21.66
N ALA A 17 5.78 2.50 -20.47
CA ALA A 17 7.17 2.15 -20.24
C ALA A 17 7.49 0.66 -20.50
N GLY A 18 6.49 -0.16 -20.87
CA GLY A 18 6.68 -1.55 -21.28
C GLY A 18 6.88 -2.54 -20.12
N VAL A 19 6.22 -2.32 -18.97
CA VAL A 19 6.21 -3.33 -17.88
C VAL A 19 5.37 -4.54 -18.29
N ASP A 20 5.66 -5.71 -17.72
CA ASP A 20 4.95 -6.97 -18.03
C ASP A 20 3.65 -7.13 -17.24
N LEU A 21 3.52 -6.45 -16.09
CA LEU A 21 2.29 -6.42 -15.29
C LEU A 21 2.24 -5.20 -14.36
N ILE A 22 1.04 -4.84 -13.95
CA ILE A 22 0.77 -3.77 -12.98
C ILE A 22 0.33 -4.36 -11.64
N VAL A 23 0.81 -3.77 -10.55
CA VAL A 23 0.33 -4.06 -9.20
C VAL A 23 -0.52 -2.88 -8.74
N ALA A 24 -1.84 -3.01 -8.81
CA ALA A 24 -2.80 -2.00 -8.40
C ALA A 24 -2.90 -1.96 -6.86
N GLN A 25 -2.28 -0.96 -6.24
CA GLN A 25 -2.13 -0.87 -4.78
C GLN A 25 -3.10 0.15 -4.18
N GLY A 26 -4.16 -0.35 -3.55
CA GLY A 26 -5.13 0.47 -2.85
C GLY A 26 -4.59 1.08 -1.55
N THR A 27 -5.33 2.06 -1.04
CA THR A 27 -5.02 2.81 0.19
C THR A 27 -4.88 1.91 1.42
N GLU A 28 -5.44 0.71 1.36
CA GLU A 28 -5.42 -0.27 2.41
C GLU A 28 -4.07 -0.99 2.55
N ALA A 29 -3.17 -0.91 1.57
CA ALA A 29 -1.85 -1.51 1.69
C ALA A 29 -0.98 -0.84 2.78
N GLY A 30 -0.02 -1.59 3.32
CA GLY A 30 1.01 -1.05 4.21
C GLY A 30 2.13 -0.36 3.42
N GLY A 31 2.84 0.56 4.06
CA GLY A 31 3.91 1.33 3.41
C GLY A 31 3.36 2.51 2.60
N HIS A 32 4.14 3.01 1.63
CA HIS A 32 3.75 4.13 0.79
C HIS A 32 2.62 3.75 -0.15
N THR A 33 1.50 4.47 -0.06
CA THR A 33 0.25 4.10 -0.74
C THR A 33 -0.50 5.33 -1.24
N GLY A 34 -1.20 5.19 -2.37
CA GLY A 34 -2.11 6.21 -2.93
C GLY A 34 -3.42 6.31 -2.16
N GLU A 35 -4.28 7.28 -2.45
CA GLU A 35 -5.48 7.55 -1.63
C GLU A 35 -6.71 6.71 -1.99
N VAL A 36 -6.73 6.10 -3.17
CA VAL A 36 -7.87 5.35 -3.71
C VAL A 36 -7.95 3.95 -3.08
N ALA A 37 -9.14 3.53 -2.64
CA ALA A 37 -9.37 2.21 -2.05
C ALA A 37 -9.26 1.08 -3.08
N THR A 38 -8.80 -0.10 -2.67
CA THR A 38 -8.61 -1.27 -3.55
C THR A 38 -9.86 -1.60 -4.38
N MET A 39 -11.05 -1.52 -3.75
CA MET A 39 -12.33 -1.82 -4.41
C MET A 39 -12.61 -0.91 -5.62
N VAL A 40 -12.13 0.33 -5.60
CA VAL A 40 -12.32 1.31 -6.68
C VAL A 40 -11.13 1.29 -7.63
N LEU A 41 -9.91 1.25 -7.09
CA LEU A 41 -8.68 1.37 -7.86
C LEU A 41 -8.45 0.19 -8.82
N VAL A 42 -8.73 -1.03 -8.37
CA VAL A 42 -8.44 -2.24 -9.15
C VAL A 42 -9.18 -2.24 -10.49
N PRO A 43 -10.52 -2.14 -10.55
CA PRO A 43 -11.23 -2.16 -11.83
C PRO A 43 -10.86 -0.96 -12.72
N GLU A 44 -10.67 0.23 -12.14
CA GLU A 44 -10.23 1.41 -12.91
C GLU A 44 -8.86 1.20 -13.59
N ILE A 45 -7.92 0.53 -12.92
CA ILE A 45 -6.61 0.24 -13.49
C ILE A 45 -6.73 -0.86 -14.54
N VAL A 46 -7.47 -1.95 -14.27
CA VAL A 46 -7.70 -3.04 -15.23
C VAL A 46 -8.20 -2.49 -16.56
N ASP A 47 -9.28 -1.70 -16.54
CA ASP A 47 -9.86 -1.11 -17.74
C ASP A 47 -8.90 -0.15 -18.47
N ALA A 48 -8.01 0.52 -17.72
CA ALA A 48 -7.12 1.54 -18.26
C ALA A 48 -5.84 1.00 -18.92
N VAL A 49 -5.48 -0.24 -18.64
CA VAL A 49 -4.22 -0.85 -19.13
C VAL A 49 -4.43 -2.16 -19.90
N ASP A 50 -5.66 -2.60 -20.10
CA ASP A 50 -6.00 -3.75 -20.94
C ASP A 50 -5.24 -3.72 -22.29
N PRO A 51 -4.61 -4.83 -22.72
CA PRO A 51 -4.67 -6.19 -22.16
C PRO A 51 -3.54 -6.52 -21.17
N LEU A 52 -2.90 -5.54 -20.55
CA LEU A 52 -1.78 -5.77 -19.64
C LEU A 52 -2.25 -6.36 -18.30
N PRO A 53 -1.63 -7.46 -17.80
CA PRO A 53 -2.07 -8.09 -16.55
C PRO A 53 -2.00 -7.20 -15.31
N VAL A 54 -2.99 -7.34 -14.45
CA VAL A 54 -3.08 -6.58 -13.18
C VAL A 54 -3.20 -7.51 -11.99
N LEU A 55 -2.35 -7.27 -10.98
CA LEU A 55 -2.44 -7.88 -9.65
C LEU A 55 -3.03 -6.87 -8.66
N ALA A 56 -4.05 -7.28 -7.89
CA ALA A 56 -4.63 -6.43 -6.85
C ALA A 56 -3.77 -6.47 -5.57
N ALA A 57 -3.54 -5.32 -4.95
CA ALA A 57 -2.80 -5.21 -3.69
C ALA A 57 -3.49 -4.25 -2.71
N GLY A 58 -3.47 -4.61 -1.43
CA GLY A 58 -4.05 -3.82 -0.34
C GLY A 58 -5.31 -4.46 0.25
N GLY A 59 -5.24 -4.82 1.53
CA GLY A 59 -6.36 -5.42 2.27
C GLY A 59 -6.65 -6.90 1.98
N ILE A 60 -5.78 -7.59 1.23
CA ILE A 60 -5.98 -8.99 0.81
C ILE A 60 -5.08 -9.92 1.66
N ALA A 61 -5.70 -10.88 2.34
CA ALA A 61 -5.02 -11.86 3.18
C ALA A 61 -5.70 -13.25 3.21
N ARG A 62 -6.94 -13.38 2.70
CA ARG A 62 -7.75 -14.61 2.77
C ARG A 62 -8.55 -14.84 1.49
N GLY A 63 -8.98 -16.08 1.27
CA GLY A 63 -9.65 -16.52 0.04
C GLY A 63 -10.81 -15.63 -0.43
N ARG A 64 -11.67 -15.15 0.47
CA ARG A 64 -12.78 -14.23 0.08
C ARG A 64 -12.30 -12.92 -0.55
N GLN A 65 -11.16 -12.39 -0.09
CA GLN A 65 -10.58 -11.15 -0.63
C GLN A 65 -9.90 -11.43 -1.97
N ILE A 66 -9.31 -12.61 -2.12
CA ILE A 66 -8.75 -13.08 -3.40
C ILE A 66 -9.88 -13.20 -4.43
N ALA A 67 -10.97 -13.88 -4.08
CA ALA A 67 -12.14 -14.02 -4.95
C ALA A 67 -12.73 -12.65 -5.35
N ALA A 68 -12.83 -11.70 -4.41
CA ALA A 68 -13.27 -10.34 -4.71
C ALA A 68 -12.32 -9.63 -5.69
N ALA A 69 -11.00 -9.73 -5.50
CA ALA A 69 -10.02 -9.14 -6.41
C ALA A 69 -10.11 -9.71 -7.83
N LEU A 70 -10.28 -11.03 -7.96
CA LEU A 70 -10.48 -11.69 -9.25
C LEU A 70 -11.78 -11.24 -9.92
N ALA A 71 -12.86 -11.09 -9.14
CA ALA A 71 -14.14 -10.58 -9.64
C ALA A 71 -14.07 -9.11 -10.10
N LEU A 72 -13.12 -8.33 -9.58
CA LEU A 72 -12.84 -6.96 -10.02
C LEU A 72 -11.98 -6.89 -11.29
N GLY A 73 -11.63 -8.04 -11.89
CA GLY A 73 -10.89 -8.12 -13.14
C GLY A 73 -9.37 -8.28 -12.98
N ALA A 74 -8.85 -8.39 -11.75
CA ALA A 74 -7.43 -8.71 -11.55
C ALA A 74 -7.16 -10.18 -11.90
N GLU A 75 -5.95 -10.47 -12.40
CA GLU A 75 -5.50 -11.84 -12.71
C GLU A 75 -4.87 -12.54 -11.50
N GLY A 76 -4.65 -11.80 -10.42
CA GLY A 76 -4.11 -12.32 -9.18
C GLY A 76 -4.01 -11.26 -8.09
N VAL A 77 -3.30 -11.60 -7.02
CA VAL A 77 -3.17 -10.73 -5.85
C VAL A 77 -1.71 -10.62 -5.40
N TRP A 78 -1.35 -9.47 -4.86
CA TRP A 78 -0.08 -9.23 -4.18
C TRP A 78 -0.34 -8.93 -2.71
N CYS A 79 0.07 -9.87 -1.86
CA CYS A 79 -0.10 -9.77 -0.41
C CYS A 79 1.19 -9.27 0.26
N GLY A 80 1.05 -8.51 1.34
CA GLY A 80 2.17 -7.94 2.10
C GLY A 80 2.09 -8.28 3.58
N SER A 81 1.23 -7.56 4.32
CA SER A 81 1.15 -7.66 5.79
C SER A 81 0.94 -9.07 6.33
N VAL A 82 0.23 -9.94 5.61
CA VAL A 82 0.01 -11.34 6.01
C VAL A 82 1.31 -12.16 6.07
N TRP A 83 2.30 -11.81 5.25
CA TRP A 83 3.59 -12.51 5.22
C TRP A 83 4.51 -12.08 6.35
N LEU A 84 4.30 -10.92 6.96
CA LEU A 84 5.14 -10.42 8.06
C LEU A 84 4.99 -11.23 9.36
N THR A 85 3.91 -12.02 9.46
CA THR A 85 3.60 -12.84 10.64
C THR A 85 3.91 -14.33 10.45
N THR A 86 4.54 -14.74 9.33
CA THR A 86 4.94 -16.15 9.15
C THR A 86 6.18 -16.50 9.95
N GLU A 87 6.51 -17.80 10.05
CA GLU A 87 7.68 -18.28 10.78
C GLU A 87 8.98 -17.85 10.09
N GLU A 88 9.01 -17.89 8.76
CA GLU A 88 10.17 -17.58 7.91
C GLU A 88 10.47 -16.08 7.84
N ALA A 89 9.50 -15.23 8.17
CA ALA A 89 9.70 -13.78 8.17
C ALA A 89 10.69 -13.38 9.27
N GLU A 90 11.76 -12.66 8.91
CA GLU A 90 12.74 -12.07 9.84
C GLU A 90 12.20 -10.86 10.62
N THR A 91 10.88 -10.76 10.75
CA THR A 91 10.22 -9.68 11.50
C THR A 91 10.46 -9.87 13.00
N PRO A 92 10.91 -8.84 13.75
CA PRO A 92 11.11 -8.97 15.19
C PRO A 92 9.84 -9.46 15.92
N ALA A 93 10.01 -10.31 16.93
CA ALA A 93 8.87 -10.93 17.64
C ALA A 93 7.86 -9.90 18.15
N VAL A 94 8.34 -8.80 18.75
CA VAL A 94 7.51 -7.68 19.22
C VAL A 94 6.68 -7.02 18.10
N VAL A 95 7.19 -7.02 16.87
CA VAL A 95 6.47 -6.48 15.70
C VAL A 95 5.43 -7.50 15.22
N LYS A 96 5.77 -8.79 15.18
CA LYS A 96 4.81 -9.87 14.85
C LYS A 96 3.62 -9.86 15.82
N GLU A 97 3.87 -9.79 17.12
CA GLU A 97 2.82 -9.72 18.15
C GLU A 97 1.90 -8.52 17.95
N LYS A 98 2.45 -7.34 17.62
CA LYS A 98 1.66 -6.15 17.31
C LYS A 98 0.79 -6.32 16.07
N PHE A 99 1.31 -6.94 15.00
CA PHE A 99 0.51 -7.24 13.81
C PHE A 99 -0.62 -8.23 14.11
N LEU A 100 -0.36 -9.24 14.94
CA LEU A 100 -1.36 -10.25 15.32
C LEU A 100 -2.46 -9.67 16.23
N ALA A 101 -2.12 -8.71 17.09
CA ALA A 101 -3.07 -8.05 17.99
C ALA A 101 -3.85 -6.90 17.33
N ALA A 102 -3.38 -6.37 16.20
CA ALA A 102 -3.97 -5.21 15.55
C ALA A 102 -5.30 -5.50 14.86
N SER A 103 -6.22 -4.52 14.97
CA SER A 103 -7.45 -4.41 14.20
C SER A 103 -7.28 -3.50 12.97
N SER A 104 -8.29 -3.43 12.10
CA SER A 104 -8.26 -2.57 10.92
C SER A 104 -8.17 -1.07 11.24
N THR A 105 -8.58 -0.65 12.43
CA THR A 105 -8.56 0.74 12.91
C THR A 105 -7.24 1.15 13.56
N ASP A 106 -6.35 0.19 13.83
CA ASP A 106 -5.08 0.46 14.53
C ASP A 106 -3.96 0.93 13.61
N THR A 107 -4.28 1.24 12.35
CA THR A 107 -3.33 1.81 11.40
C THR A 107 -3.55 3.30 11.22
N VAL A 108 -2.47 4.03 10.95
CA VAL A 108 -2.51 5.43 10.55
C VAL A 108 -1.74 5.65 9.26
N ARG A 109 -2.14 6.66 8.50
CA ARG A 109 -1.30 7.24 7.45
C ARG A 109 -0.47 8.36 8.05
N SER A 110 0.84 8.19 8.04
CA SER A 110 1.77 9.14 8.62
C SER A 110 2.92 9.44 7.65
N ARG A 111 3.50 10.63 7.78
CA ARG A 111 4.75 11.01 7.10
C ARG A 111 5.99 10.81 7.98
N SER A 112 5.82 10.36 9.22
CA SER A 112 6.85 10.35 10.27
C SER A 112 8.06 9.48 9.98
N MET A 113 8.03 8.56 9.01
CA MET A 113 9.17 7.70 8.68
C MET A 113 10.07 8.25 7.57
N THR A 114 9.50 8.87 6.53
CA THR A 114 10.24 9.21 5.29
C THR A 114 9.90 10.60 4.73
N GLY A 115 9.04 11.36 5.42
CA GLY A 115 8.46 12.60 4.90
C GLY A 115 7.35 12.39 3.86
N LYS A 116 7.18 11.17 3.33
CA LYS A 116 6.09 10.80 2.40
C LYS A 116 5.01 9.99 3.11
N PRO A 117 3.72 10.11 2.71
CA PRO A 117 2.64 9.35 3.31
C PRO A 117 2.88 7.83 3.20
N ALA A 118 2.84 7.16 4.34
CA ALA A 118 2.86 5.71 4.43
C ALA A 118 1.86 5.23 5.48
N ARG A 119 1.19 4.11 5.22
CA ARG A 119 0.30 3.44 6.18
C ARG A 119 1.09 2.48 7.05
N MET A 120 0.97 2.62 8.35
CA MET A 120 1.68 1.82 9.36
C MET A 120 0.80 1.62 10.61
N LEU A 121 1.17 0.69 11.49
CA LEU A 121 0.52 0.57 12.79
C LEU A 121 0.73 1.86 13.60
N ARG A 122 -0.32 2.29 14.30
CA ARG A 122 -0.24 3.37 15.28
C ARG A 122 0.69 2.94 16.39
N THR A 123 1.62 3.80 16.73
CA THR A 123 2.61 3.61 17.79
C THR A 123 2.86 4.94 18.50
N ALA A 124 3.53 4.89 19.65
CA ALA A 124 3.98 6.11 20.33
C ALA A 124 4.79 7.04 19.39
N TRP A 125 5.54 6.49 18.43
CA TRP A 125 6.25 7.28 17.42
C TRP A 125 5.30 8.06 16.51
N THR A 126 4.26 7.41 15.97
CA THR A 126 3.30 8.09 15.09
C THR A 126 2.49 9.13 15.85
N ASP A 127 2.15 8.86 17.11
CA ASP A 127 1.38 9.77 17.95
C ASP A 127 2.22 10.99 18.37
N GLU A 128 3.52 10.79 18.66
CA GLU A 128 4.46 11.88 18.92
C GLU A 128 4.57 12.80 17.71
N TRP A 129 4.85 12.26 16.52
CA TRP A 129 4.96 13.07 15.30
C TRP A 129 3.66 13.73 14.84
N ALA A 130 2.50 13.28 15.33
CA ALA A 130 1.22 13.89 15.04
C ALA A 130 0.94 15.14 15.91
N ARG A 131 1.77 15.42 16.93
CA ARG A 131 1.60 16.59 17.79
C ARG A 131 1.77 17.90 17.01
N PRO A 132 0.89 18.90 17.21
CA PRO A 132 0.99 20.18 16.51
C PRO A 132 2.29 20.94 16.74
N GLU A 133 2.97 20.71 17.88
CA GLU A 133 4.24 21.39 18.20
C GLU A 133 5.43 20.84 17.39
N ASN A 134 5.31 19.62 16.85
CA ASN A 134 6.40 18.96 16.17
C ASN A 134 6.54 19.45 14.72
N PRO A 135 7.78 19.52 14.20
CA PRO A 135 8.03 19.99 12.84
C PRO A 135 7.35 19.07 11.83
N ASP A 136 6.85 19.65 10.74
CA ASP A 136 6.29 18.82 9.66
C ASP A 136 7.40 17.91 9.09
N PRO A 137 7.19 16.57 9.06
CA PRO A 137 8.18 15.62 8.53
C PRO A 137 8.58 15.89 7.07
N SER A 138 7.79 16.67 6.32
CA SER A 138 8.05 17.06 4.93
C SER A 138 8.97 18.27 4.78
N VAL A 139 9.41 18.90 5.88
CA VAL A 139 10.25 20.11 5.86
C VAL A 139 11.72 19.76 5.60
N CYS A 140 11.99 19.07 4.50
CA CYS A 140 13.23 19.31 3.76
C CYS A 140 12.96 20.53 2.86
N ARG A 141 13.07 21.74 3.42
CA ARG A 141 13.05 22.99 2.63
C ARG A 141 14.33 23.06 1.81
N CYS A 142 14.43 22.24 0.77
CA CYS A 142 15.21 22.60 -0.39
C CYS A 142 14.48 23.80 -1.03
N ARG A 143 14.78 25.00 -0.51
CA ARG A 143 14.46 26.24 -1.22
C ARG A 143 15.06 26.05 -2.59
N ARG A 144 14.21 25.93 -3.62
CA ARG A 144 14.63 26.11 -5.01
C ARG A 144 15.38 27.45 -5.07
N ARG A 145 16.70 27.38 -5.06
CA ARG A 145 17.56 28.40 -5.65
C ARG A 145 17.70 28.05 -7.12
#